data_AF-K2MPC4-F1
#
_entry.id   AF-K2MPC4-F1
#
_cell.length_a   1.000
_cell.length_b   1.000
_cell.length_c   1.000
_cell.angle_alpha   90.00
_cell.angle_beta   90.00
_cell.angle_gamma   90.00
#
_symmetry.space_group_name_H-M   'P 1'
#
loop_
_entity.id
_entity.type
_entity.pdbx_description
1 polymer ?
#
loop_
_entity_poly.entity_id
_entity_poly.type
_entity_poly.pdbx_seq_one_letter_code
_entity_poly.pdbx_strand_id
1 'polypeptide(L)'
;MVSVRLTAQLQRVKEVLATWKEVDERVSKLCTTLLAAKVTSTGDACSAERVTSGLVGFLSGNFSGNTWRDEYLGVNATVKENGGAQKADNGMKFTGRGAGAEWPVGRQGENQPYHFANYNFTLVATVSIEGVPKSGSVPLIGATLNVSEGENKLMELSYNNEKNWQFSCGGQNDREVQQHFGGRE
;
A
#
# COMPACT_ATOMS: atom_id res chain seq x y z
N MET A 1 -28.61 34.56 -9.80
CA MET A 1 -27.26 34.04 -10.10
C MET A 1 -26.29 34.75 -9.17
N VAL A 2 -25.45 34.01 -8.43
CA VAL A 2 -24.47 34.60 -7.48
C VAL A 2 -23.07 34.31 -8.01
N SER A 3 -22.20 35.33 -8.02
CA SER A 3 -20.78 35.17 -8.34
C SER A 3 -19.98 35.05 -7.04
N VAL A 4 -19.14 34.02 -6.95
CA VAL A 4 -18.29 33.76 -5.77
C VAL A 4 -16.83 33.71 -6.20
N ARG A 5 -15.96 34.40 -5.47
CA ARG A 5 -14.51 34.35 -5.68
C ARG A 5 -13.90 33.24 -4.83
N LEU A 6 -13.25 32.27 -5.48
CA LEU A 6 -12.71 31.06 -4.84
C LEU A 6 -11.18 31.15 -4.61
N THR A 7 -10.69 32.30 -4.16
CA THR A 7 -9.24 32.55 -4.04
C THR A 7 -8.56 31.57 -3.07
N ALA A 8 -9.20 31.27 -1.94
CA ALA A 8 -8.65 30.34 -0.95
C ALA A 8 -8.63 28.89 -1.47
N GLN A 9 -9.67 28.48 -2.20
CA GLN A 9 -9.75 27.16 -2.82
C GLN A 9 -8.69 27.01 -3.91
N LEU A 10 -8.50 28.03 -4.74
CA LEU A 10 -7.45 28.05 -5.75
C LEU A 10 -6.05 27.93 -5.12
N GLN A 11 -5.82 28.60 -3.99
CA GLN A 11 -4.57 28.49 -3.26
C GLN A 11 -4.34 27.06 -2.75
N ARG A 12 -5.37 26.41 -2.17
CA ARG A 12 -5.29 25.00 -1.76
C ARG A 12 -5.01 24.06 -2.94
N VAL A 13 -5.63 24.28 -4.10
CA VAL A 13 -5.37 23.47 -5.30
C VAL A 13 -3.91 23.58 -5.72
N LYS A 14 -3.32 24.78 -5.68
CA LYS A 14 -1.89 24.97 -6.00
C LYS A 14 -0.98 24.23 -5.03
N GLU A 15 -1.31 24.24 -3.74
CA GLU A 15 -0.56 23.50 -2.71
C GLU A 15 -0.63 21.99 -2.94
N VAL A 16 -1.82 21.46 -3.23
CA VAL A 16 -2.00 20.02 -3.55
C VAL A 16 -1.20 19.62 -4.79
N LEU A 17 -1.26 20.42 -5.86
CA LEU A 17 -0.51 20.14 -7.09
C LEU A 17 1.01 20.20 -6.88
N ALA A 18 1.49 21.11 -6.02
CA ALA A 18 2.89 21.17 -5.64
C ALA A 18 3.31 19.90 -4.89
N THR A 19 2.52 19.46 -3.91
CA THR A 19 2.77 18.22 -3.17
C THR A 19 2.81 17.00 -4.10
N TRP A 20 1.85 16.86 -5.03
CA TRP A 20 1.83 15.74 -5.98
C TRP A 20 3.11 15.67 -6.80
N LYS A 21 3.59 16.82 -7.29
CA LYS A 21 4.85 16.89 -8.03
C LYS A 21 6.05 16.45 -7.18
N GLU A 22 6.13 16.89 -5.92
CA GLU A 22 7.22 16.49 -5.02
C GLU A 22 7.21 14.98 -4.72
N VAL A 23 6.03 14.40 -4.55
CA VAL A 23 5.88 12.95 -4.33
C VAL A 23 6.25 12.17 -5.59
N ASP A 24 5.81 12.61 -6.77
CA ASP A 24 6.18 11.99 -8.05
C ASP A 24 7.69 11.97 -8.26
N GLU A 25 8.37 13.07 -7.96
CA GLU A 25 9.84 13.16 -8.03
C GLU A 25 10.53 12.21 -7.05
N ARG A 26 9.99 12.06 -5.83
CA ARG A 26 10.50 11.10 -4.84
C ARG A 26 10.33 9.66 -5.27
N VAL A 27 9.13 9.28 -5.70
CA VAL A 27 8.81 7.92 -6.16
C VAL A 27 9.69 7.53 -7.35
N SER A 28 9.88 8.45 -8.29
CA SER A 28 10.75 8.26 -9.45
C SER A 28 12.21 7.94 -9.04
N LYS A 29 12.75 8.67 -8.06
CA LYS A 29 14.12 8.46 -7.53
C LYS A 29 14.27 7.11 -6.81
N LEU A 30 13.24 6.65 -6.09
CA LEU A 30 13.24 5.35 -5.43
C LEU A 30 13.41 4.22 -6.45
N CYS A 31 12.68 4.27 -7.57
CA CYS A 31 12.80 3.29 -8.65
C CYS A 31 14.22 3.27 -9.23
N THR A 32 14.79 4.44 -9.55
CA THR A 32 16.16 4.54 -10.08
C THR A 32 17.20 3.95 -9.12
N THR A 33 17.06 4.23 -7.82
CA THR A 33 17.98 3.74 -6.79
C THR A 33 17.88 2.22 -6.63
N LEU A 34 16.67 1.65 -6.65
CA LEU A 34 16.45 0.21 -6.58
C LEU A 34 17.06 -0.52 -7.78
N LEU A 35 16.93 0.02 -9.00
CA LEU A 35 17.61 -0.56 -10.17
C LEU A 35 19.12 -0.50 -10.04
N ALA A 36 19.67 0.65 -9.63
CA ALA A 36 21.11 0.81 -9.45
C ALA A 36 21.70 -0.16 -8.41
N ALA A 37 20.92 -0.51 -7.38
CA ALA A 37 21.32 -1.45 -6.34
C ALA A 37 21.20 -2.93 -6.75
N LYS A 38 20.28 -3.28 -7.67
CA LYS A 38 19.85 -4.68 -7.89
C LYS A 38 20.19 -5.26 -9.28
N VAL A 39 20.36 -4.44 -10.33
CA VAL A 39 20.58 -4.99 -11.69
C VAL A 39 21.46 -4.09 -12.58
N THR A 40 22.44 -4.70 -13.27
CA THR A 40 23.14 -4.15 -14.46
C THR A 40 22.27 -4.27 -15.73
N SER A 41 20.96 -4.03 -15.65
CA SER A 41 20.02 -4.22 -16.77
C SER A 41 19.71 -2.90 -17.44
N THR A 42 19.83 -2.89 -18.77
CA THR A 42 19.69 -1.75 -19.69
C THR A 42 18.24 -1.36 -20.00
N GLY A 43 17.27 -1.81 -19.21
CA GLY A 43 15.85 -1.56 -19.48
C GLY A 43 15.32 -0.26 -18.88
N ASP A 44 14.54 0.49 -19.66
CA ASP A 44 13.80 1.73 -19.28
C ASP A 44 12.69 1.52 -18.23
N ALA A 45 12.83 0.53 -17.34
CA ALA A 45 11.79 0.13 -16.39
C ALA A 45 11.48 1.20 -15.33
N CYS A 46 12.43 2.12 -15.06
CA CYS A 46 12.27 3.22 -14.10
C CYS A 46 12.34 4.60 -14.75
N SER A 47 11.83 4.78 -15.97
CA SER A 47 11.56 6.15 -16.43
C SER A 47 10.50 6.77 -15.51
N ALA A 48 10.73 8.00 -15.04
CA ALA A 48 9.84 8.69 -14.10
C ALA A 48 8.36 8.63 -14.51
N GLU A 49 8.12 8.80 -15.82
CA GLU A 49 6.80 8.75 -16.45
C GLU A 49 6.09 7.39 -16.29
N ARG A 50 6.82 6.27 -16.29
CA ARG A 50 6.22 4.93 -16.17
C ARG A 50 5.88 4.54 -14.74
N VAL A 51 6.60 5.08 -13.75
CA VAL A 51 6.45 4.70 -12.35
C VAL A 51 5.28 5.44 -11.68
N THR A 52 5.06 6.70 -12.04
CA THR A 52 4.00 7.54 -11.44
C THR A 52 2.71 7.54 -12.26
N SER A 53 2.76 7.09 -13.53
CA SER A 53 1.56 6.98 -14.36
C SER A 53 0.53 6.03 -13.76
N GLY A 54 -0.61 6.57 -13.33
CA GLY A 54 -1.69 5.82 -12.70
C GLY A 54 -1.46 5.49 -11.23
N LEU A 55 -0.44 6.07 -10.58
CA LEU A 55 -0.25 6.00 -9.14
C LEU A 55 -1.28 6.91 -8.46
N VAL A 56 -2.12 6.32 -7.61
CA VAL A 56 -3.26 7.06 -7.00
C VAL A 56 -3.07 7.33 -5.50
N GLY A 57 -2.18 6.60 -4.84
CA GLY A 57 -1.87 6.82 -3.43
C GLY A 57 -0.54 6.18 -3.06
N PHE A 58 0.12 6.73 -2.05
CA PHE A 58 1.42 6.26 -1.61
C PHE A 58 1.55 6.39 -0.09
N LEU A 59 1.66 5.25 0.58
CA LEU A 59 1.86 5.15 2.03
C LEU A 59 3.35 4.94 2.30
N SER A 60 3.99 5.93 2.95
CA SER A 60 5.42 5.87 3.29
C SER A 60 5.69 6.47 4.68
N GLY A 61 6.63 7.39 4.85
CA GLY A 61 7.08 7.89 6.16
C GLY A 61 6.11 8.82 6.91
N ASN A 62 4.95 9.17 6.34
CA ASN A 62 4.06 10.18 6.91
C ASN A 62 3.02 9.60 7.87
N PHE A 63 3.21 9.83 9.18
CA PHE A 63 2.39 9.22 10.25
C PHE A 63 1.98 10.20 11.34
N SER A 64 0.72 10.15 11.74
CA SER A 64 0.17 10.95 12.85
C SER A 64 -0.84 10.16 13.66
N GLY A 65 -0.51 9.86 14.93
CA GLY A 65 -1.36 9.02 15.77
C GLY A 65 -1.57 7.64 15.13
N ASN A 66 -2.82 7.23 14.99
CA ASN A 66 -3.25 6.01 14.30
C ASN A 66 -3.43 6.18 12.78
N THR A 67 -3.04 7.32 12.21
CA THR A 67 -3.23 7.63 10.80
C THR A 67 -1.90 7.46 10.05
N TRP A 68 -1.88 6.53 9.09
CA TRP A 68 -0.85 6.45 8.06
C TRP A 68 -1.31 7.30 6.88
N ARG A 69 -0.66 8.45 6.69
CA ARG A 69 -1.13 9.45 5.74
C ARG A 69 -0.67 9.11 4.33
N ASP A 70 -1.59 9.27 3.39
CA ASP A 70 -1.27 9.21 1.97
C ASP A 70 -0.48 10.46 1.58
N GLU A 71 0.69 10.23 0.99
CA GLU A 71 1.61 11.27 0.55
C GLU A 71 0.99 12.12 -0.57
N TYR A 72 0.06 11.56 -1.36
CA TYR A 72 -0.72 12.31 -2.37
C TYR A 72 -1.92 13.06 -1.78
N LEU A 73 -2.05 13.15 -0.45
CA LEU A 73 -3.15 13.84 0.24
C LEU A 73 -4.54 13.26 -0.10
N GLY A 74 -4.60 12.03 -0.60
CA GLY A 74 -5.82 11.32 -0.89
C GLY A 74 -6.39 10.66 0.37
N VAL A 75 -6.51 9.35 0.32
CA VAL A 75 -7.18 8.57 1.37
C VAL A 75 -6.14 8.11 2.36
N ASN A 76 -6.29 8.39 3.65
CA ASN A 76 -5.36 7.85 4.65
C ASN A 76 -5.72 6.40 5.02
N ALA A 77 -4.71 5.64 5.43
CA ALA A 77 -4.90 4.34 6.06
C ALA A 77 -5.00 4.47 7.59
N THR A 78 -5.78 3.59 8.20
CA THR A 78 -5.95 3.50 9.65
C THR A 78 -5.11 2.37 10.20
N VAL A 79 -4.20 2.70 11.10
CA VAL A 79 -3.34 1.76 11.81
C VAL A 79 -4.08 1.26 13.04
N LYS A 80 -4.09 -0.05 13.26
CA LYS A 80 -4.75 -0.65 14.43
C LYS A 80 -3.98 -0.35 15.71
N GLU A 81 -4.67 0.16 16.72
CA GLU A 81 -4.10 0.68 17.97
C GLU A 81 -3.74 -0.38 19.01
N ASN A 82 -3.79 -1.67 18.67
CA ASN A 82 -3.60 -2.78 19.60
C ASN A 82 -2.12 -2.99 20.04
N GLY A 83 -1.36 -1.90 20.18
CA GLY A 83 -0.02 -1.84 20.76
C GLY A 83 1.11 -2.37 19.86
N GLY A 84 0.75 -2.89 18.70
CA GLY A 84 1.67 -3.61 17.83
C GLY A 84 2.34 -2.80 16.73
N ALA A 85 1.84 -1.60 16.43
CA ALA A 85 2.34 -0.78 15.32
C ALA A 85 3.38 0.24 15.82
N GLN A 86 4.56 0.24 15.21
CA GLN A 86 5.63 1.19 15.46
C GLN A 86 6.09 1.80 14.14
N LYS A 87 6.46 3.09 14.15
CA LYS A 87 7.02 3.74 12.96
C LYS A 87 8.35 3.07 12.59
N ALA A 88 8.54 2.83 11.31
CA ALA A 88 9.79 2.39 10.72
C ALA A 88 10.19 3.35 9.60
N ASP A 89 11.40 3.21 9.08
CA ASP A 89 11.84 4.01 7.94
C ASP A 89 10.95 3.74 6.73
N ASN A 90 10.34 4.79 6.19
CA ASN A 90 9.42 4.75 5.05
C ASN A 90 8.21 3.79 5.24
N GLY A 91 7.85 3.41 6.46
CA GLY A 91 6.79 2.42 6.70
C GLY A 91 6.47 2.15 8.17
N MET A 92 5.89 0.98 8.42
CA MET A 92 5.48 0.54 9.75
C MET A 92 6.01 -0.85 10.08
N LYS A 93 6.36 -1.03 11.34
CA LYS A 93 6.63 -2.32 11.95
C LYS A 93 5.40 -2.78 12.71
N PHE A 94 4.89 -3.97 12.38
CA PHE A 94 3.74 -4.58 13.04
C PHE A 94 4.18 -5.78 13.87
N THR A 95 3.81 -5.79 15.14
CA THR A 95 4.12 -6.86 16.09
C THR A 95 2.87 -7.27 16.86
N GLY A 96 2.69 -8.58 17.06
CA GLY A 96 1.55 -9.10 17.83
C GLY A 96 0.25 -9.26 17.03
N ARG A 97 -0.70 -9.96 17.65
CA ARG A 97 -1.94 -10.40 17.00
C ARG A 97 -2.85 -9.21 16.71
N GLY A 98 -3.30 -9.10 15.46
CA GLY A 98 -4.24 -8.08 15.00
C GLY A 98 -3.60 -6.73 14.64
N ALA A 99 -2.28 -6.60 14.78
CA ALA A 99 -1.56 -5.41 14.37
C ALA A 99 -1.54 -5.32 12.83
N GLY A 100 -1.72 -4.12 12.29
CA GLY A 100 -1.75 -3.89 10.85
C GLY A 100 -2.32 -2.51 10.52
N ALA A 101 -2.50 -2.26 9.23
CA ALA A 101 -3.16 -1.07 8.73
C ALA A 101 -4.28 -1.45 7.74
N GLU A 102 -5.35 -0.67 7.72
CA GLU A 102 -6.45 -0.81 6.79
C GLU A 102 -6.55 0.44 5.93
N TRP A 103 -6.50 0.28 4.61
CA TRP A 103 -6.65 1.37 3.65
C TRP A 103 -8.01 1.27 2.97
N PRO A 104 -8.97 2.18 3.25
CA PRO A 104 -10.35 1.96 2.84
C PRO A 104 -10.56 2.18 1.34
N VAL A 105 -11.31 1.28 0.71
CA VAL A 105 -11.82 1.42 -0.67
C VAL A 105 -13.30 1.79 -0.64
N GLY A 106 -14.20 0.83 -0.36
CA GLY A 106 -15.66 1.05 -0.36
C GLY A 106 -16.24 1.61 0.94
N ARG A 107 -15.45 1.71 2.02
CA ARG A 107 -15.91 2.19 3.35
C ARG A 107 -15.99 3.72 3.48
N GLN A 108 -15.78 4.46 2.39
CA GLN A 108 -15.65 5.94 2.42
C GLN A 108 -16.99 6.70 2.28
N GLY A 109 -18.13 5.99 2.24
CA GLY A 109 -19.46 6.62 2.15
C GLY A 109 -19.81 7.02 0.72
N GLU A 110 -20.32 8.24 0.55
CA GLU A 110 -20.77 8.77 -0.75
C GLU A 110 -19.62 9.02 -1.73
N ASN A 111 -18.49 9.55 -1.23
CA ASN A 111 -17.32 9.82 -2.04
C ASN A 111 -16.32 8.66 -1.90
N GLN A 112 -16.21 7.83 -2.94
CA GLN A 112 -15.32 6.67 -2.99
C GLN A 112 -14.22 6.88 -4.04
N PRO A 113 -13.18 7.69 -3.75
CA PRO A 113 -12.12 7.99 -4.72
C PRO A 113 -11.39 6.74 -5.22
N TYR A 114 -11.39 5.64 -4.44
CA TYR A 114 -10.76 4.37 -4.80
C TYR A 114 -11.69 3.36 -5.47
N HIS A 115 -12.88 3.77 -5.92
CA HIS A 115 -13.84 2.88 -6.57
C HIS A 115 -13.28 2.16 -7.81
N PHE A 116 -12.25 2.72 -8.47
CA PHE A 116 -11.55 2.09 -9.58
C PHE A 116 -10.96 0.71 -9.21
N ALA A 117 -10.63 0.48 -7.93
CA ALA A 117 -10.06 -0.79 -7.46
C ALA A 117 -11.05 -1.96 -7.53
N ASN A 118 -12.34 -1.71 -7.75
CA ASN A 118 -13.32 -2.75 -8.07
C ASN A 118 -13.14 -3.33 -9.50
N TYR A 119 -12.41 -2.64 -10.37
CA TYR A 119 -12.23 -3.01 -11.77
C TYR A 119 -10.80 -3.47 -12.06
N ASN A 120 -9.81 -2.62 -11.75
CA ASN A 120 -8.41 -2.92 -11.97
C ASN A 120 -7.54 -2.11 -11.01
N PHE A 121 -6.60 -2.77 -10.36
CA PHE A 121 -5.63 -2.11 -9.50
C PHE A 121 -4.34 -2.91 -9.43
N THR A 122 -3.29 -2.23 -8.98
CA THR A 122 -2.04 -2.87 -8.57
C THR A 122 -1.69 -2.35 -7.19
N LEU A 123 -1.41 -3.26 -6.26
CA LEU A 123 -0.98 -2.94 -4.91
C LEU A 123 0.45 -3.44 -4.73
N VAL A 124 1.35 -2.55 -4.33
CA VAL A 124 2.78 -2.84 -4.18
C VAL A 124 3.22 -2.49 -2.76
N ALA A 125 4.01 -3.37 -2.16
CA ALA A 125 4.65 -3.12 -0.88
C ALA A 125 6.00 -3.86 -0.79
N THR A 126 6.95 -3.26 -0.09
CA THR A 126 8.14 -3.96 0.40
C THR A 126 7.83 -4.50 1.78
N VAL A 127 8.06 -5.79 2.00
CA VAL A 127 7.80 -6.45 3.28
C VAL A 127 9.07 -7.14 3.77
N SER A 128 9.40 -6.94 5.04
CA SER A 128 10.48 -7.66 5.71
C SER A 128 9.91 -8.42 6.91
N ILE A 129 10.28 -9.69 7.03
CA ILE A 129 9.76 -10.61 8.04
C ILE A 129 10.86 -10.82 9.08
N GLU A 130 10.75 -10.17 10.24
CA GLU A 130 11.76 -10.24 11.30
C GLU A 130 11.76 -11.58 12.06
N GLY A 131 10.67 -12.35 11.98
CA GLY A 131 10.54 -13.63 12.67
C GLY A 131 9.58 -14.57 11.96
N VAL A 132 9.96 -15.85 11.93
CA VAL A 132 9.09 -16.90 11.38
C VAL A 132 7.84 -17.01 12.26
N PRO A 133 6.63 -17.09 11.67
CA PRO A 133 5.42 -17.33 12.43
C PRO A 133 5.56 -18.56 13.33
N LYS A 134 5.05 -18.49 14.56
CA LYS A 134 5.13 -19.62 15.51
C LYS A 134 4.23 -20.79 15.10
N SER A 135 3.15 -20.50 14.38
CA SER A 135 2.16 -21.48 13.93
C SER A 135 1.27 -20.88 12.85
N GLY A 136 0.89 -21.68 11.84
CA GLY A 136 -0.03 -21.27 10.78
C GLY A 136 0.56 -20.21 9.85
N SER A 137 -0.33 -19.51 9.14
CA SER A 137 0.02 -18.46 8.20
C SER A 137 -0.35 -17.07 8.73
N VAL A 138 0.49 -16.08 8.44
CA VAL A 138 0.29 -14.67 8.81
C VAL A 138 0.04 -13.87 7.53
N PRO A 139 -1.08 -13.14 7.43
CA PRO A 139 -1.36 -12.28 6.29
C PRO A 139 -0.42 -11.08 6.29
N LEU A 140 0.13 -10.74 5.13
CA LEU A 140 1.08 -9.64 4.94
C LEU A 140 0.46 -8.49 4.17
N ILE A 141 -0.21 -8.78 3.06
CA ILE A 141 -0.91 -7.78 2.24
C ILE A 141 -2.06 -8.43 1.49
N GLY A 142 -3.15 -7.70 1.26
CA GLY A 142 -4.30 -8.23 0.57
C GLY A 142 -5.40 -7.21 0.34
N ALA A 143 -6.44 -7.64 -0.37
CA ALA A 143 -7.66 -6.88 -0.59
C ALA A 143 -8.86 -7.72 -0.10
N THR A 144 -9.72 -7.08 0.68
CA THR A 144 -10.88 -7.71 1.31
C THR A 144 -12.15 -7.03 0.83
N LEU A 145 -13.14 -7.83 0.42
CA LEU A 145 -14.49 -7.42 0.07
C LEU A 145 -15.32 -7.24 1.35
N ASN A 146 -16.23 -6.29 1.33
CA ASN A 146 -17.15 -6.06 2.43
C ASN A 146 -18.49 -6.77 2.15
N VAL A 147 -18.49 -8.10 2.03
CA VAL A 147 -19.70 -8.91 1.79
C VAL A 147 -20.18 -9.50 3.11
N SER A 148 -21.50 -9.54 3.30
CA SER A 148 -22.15 -9.95 4.55
C SER A 148 -22.06 -11.46 4.83
N GLU A 149 -21.75 -12.30 3.84
CA GLU A 149 -21.65 -13.76 3.98
C GLU A 149 -20.54 -14.33 3.06
N GLY A 150 -19.69 -15.22 3.59
CA GLY A 150 -18.67 -15.98 2.83
C GLY A 150 -17.21 -15.54 3.00
N GLU A 151 -16.31 -16.12 2.18
CA GLU A 151 -14.91 -15.71 2.10
C GLU A 151 -14.81 -14.32 1.50
N ASN A 152 -14.48 -13.36 2.36
CA ASN A 152 -14.38 -11.96 2.01
C ASN A 152 -13.04 -11.56 1.40
N LYS A 153 -12.14 -12.50 1.06
CA LYS A 153 -10.81 -12.18 0.54
C LYS A 153 -10.82 -12.20 -0.98
N LEU A 154 -10.55 -11.04 -1.59
CA LEU A 154 -10.32 -10.96 -3.03
C LEU A 154 -8.94 -11.52 -3.37
N MET A 155 -7.93 -11.09 -2.63
CA MET A 155 -6.57 -11.61 -2.71
C MET A 155 -5.84 -11.44 -1.38
N GLU A 156 -4.94 -12.36 -1.07
CA GLU A 156 -4.06 -12.27 0.10
C GLU A 156 -2.71 -12.93 -0.18
N LEU A 157 -1.64 -12.23 0.18
CA LEU A 157 -0.32 -12.79 0.31
C LEU A 157 -0.04 -13.00 1.79
N SER A 158 0.35 -14.22 2.14
CA SER A 158 0.65 -14.63 3.50
C SER A 158 1.94 -15.44 3.57
N TYR A 159 2.48 -15.59 4.77
CA TYR A 159 3.71 -16.31 5.03
C TYR A 159 3.53 -17.25 6.22
N ASN A 160 3.92 -18.50 6.07
CA ASN A 160 3.68 -19.53 7.07
C ASN A 160 4.92 -19.88 7.92
N ASN A 161 4.69 -20.66 8.98
CA ASN A 161 5.72 -21.13 9.90
C ASN A 161 6.75 -22.09 9.27
N GLU A 162 6.44 -22.66 8.09
CA GLU A 162 7.36 -23.47 7.29
C GLU A 162 8.24 -22.64 6.35
N LYS A 163 8.14 -21.30 6.46
CA LYS A 163 8.86 -20.32 5.65
C LYS A 163 8.42 -20.27 4.18
N ASN A 164 7.18 -20.66 3.91
CA ASN A 164 6.60 -20.67 2.58
C ASN A 164 5.67 -19.47 2.38
N TRP A 165 5.68 -18.94 1.17
CA TRP A 165 4.72 -17.94 0.71
C TRP A 165 3.43 -18.64 0.28
N GLN A 166 2.30 -18.06 0.65
CA GLN A 166 0.97 -18.55 0.27
C GLN A 166 0.21 -17.40 -0.35
N PHE A 167 -0.32 -17.63 -1.56
CA PHE A 167 -1.11 -16.65 -2.28
C PHE A 167 -2.51 -17.21 -2.53
N SER A 168 -3.52 -16.46 -2.10
CA SER A 168 -4.93 -16.77 -2.37
C SER A 168 -5.56 -15.67 -3.21
N CYS A 169 -6.44 -16.06 -4.11
CA CYS A 169 -7.16 -15.15 -5.00
C CYS A 169 -8.55 -15.72 -5.32
N GLY A 170 -9.59 -15.05 -4.81
CA GLY A 170 -11.01 -15.30 -5.09
C GLY A 170 -11.49 -16.74 -4.94
N GLY A 171 -11.76 -17.20 -3.71
CA GLY A 171 -12.51 -18.43 -3.38
C GLY A 171 -12.01 -19.77 -3.95
N GLN A 172 -11.00 -19.76 -4.82
CA GLN A 172 -10.27 -20.93 -5.27
C GLN A 172 -9.14 -21.20 -4.28
N ASN A 173 -9.13 -22.43 -3.76
CA ASN A 173 -8.15 -22.95 -2.80
C ASN A 173 -6.73 -22.41 -3.04
N ASP A 174 -6.08 -22.05 -1.93
CA ASP A 174 -4.72 -21.56 -1.83
C ASP A 174 -3.79 -22.25 -2.84
N ARG A 175 -3.22 -21.48 -3.76
CA ARG A 175 -2.10 -21.97 -4.55
C ARG A 175 -0.86 -21.76 -3.69
N GLU A 176 -0.36 -22.82 -3.08
CA GLU A 176 0.97 -22.79 -2.48
C GLU A 176 1.99 -22.54 -3.59
N VAL A 177 2.53 -21.32 -3.61
CA VAL A 177 3.66 -20.99 -4.46
C VAL A 177 4.91 -21.21 -3.60
N GLN A 178 5.46 -22.42 -3.68
CA GLN A 178 6.76 -22.71 -3.10
C GLN A 178 7.85 -22.01 -3.92
N GLN A 179 8.16 -20.76 -3.55
CA GLN A 179 9.34 -20.06 -4.05
C GLN A 179 10.22 -19.68 -2.87
N HIS A 180 11.36 -20.37 -2.76
CA HIS A 180 12.43 -20.01 -1.84
C HIS A 180 13.14 -18.74 -2.35
N PHE A 181 12.68 -17.57 -1.92
CA PHE A 181 13.49 -16.37 -1.98
C PHE A 181 14.46 -16.39 -0.80
N GLY A 182 15.61 -17.01 -1.00
CA GLY A 182 16.76 -16.85 -0.11
C GLY A 182 17.31 -15.44 -0.25
N GLY A 183 17.04 -14.58 0.72
CA GLY A 183 17.64 -13.25 0.77
C GLY A 183 16.86 -12.29 1.67
N ARG A 184 17.55 -11.78 2.68
CA ARG A 184 17.15 -10.62 3.48
C ARG A 184 17.17 -9.39 2.56
N GLU A 185 16.08 -8.64 2.50
CA GLU A 185 16.15 -7.18 2.31
C GLU A 185 16.22 -6.53 3.70
#